data_AF-A0A7H0HUS8-F1
#
_entry.id   AF-A0A7H0HUS8-F1
#
_cell.length_a   1.000
_cell.length_b   1.000
_cell.length_c   1.000
_cell.angle_alpha   90.00
_cell.angle_beta   90.00
_cell.angle_gamma   90.00
#
_symmetry.space_group_name_H-M   'P 1'
#
loop_
_entity.id
_entity.type
_entity.pdbx_description
1 polymer ?
#
loop_
_entity_poly.entity_id
_entity_poly.type
_entity_poly.pdbx_seq_one_letter_code
_entity_poly.pdbx_strand_id
1 'polypeptide(L)'
;MTRRVLPRTKWLLALALAGGILASLMGMRLIGNFIDFTDDHRVPLSGQQKQLQDQLEELRADDGLFVAAVGSAARPGLYESAYGLTALQFTTGRHVPIRVERDALRNDFSDEVRREPFSSLVWIAQIESATEETVHTRADADALLRYLTPEGFFRDPGSRSDSASVRLNNTAGALEALEHYGVELRESQRSAVGRWLPIADAEAPDAPVQLYHAVRIAALADAPVPRTLVAQARAWWLDEGSDRAAAHTEESVIETAYYVLLAHELNLDVSGQLKSLRGALNPMNPVSADPQVLSLIARAWTRLEAPPADLAQIADRIHSRQLPSGLVSSVRQRQGSLTSTYEVAKLRLIAALPSSDSRLGEALTALRANVMAEPDPMLRGAWLVLMDDTGAHVSPADRKAIATAVRTAAPRTVEAHNVDVWNRYTELLLSLDEPVPSVTLTDWEPDSAQFRYAQTLLINGLDRAGQLDRLPRRPSPTELVARAEERLAGGTVREAAEALHAAGVLGWNPTPEDAERITALLEKRRNCPGASAFYRDSAKDDECGVPGTRAAYRIHALLEGAVPAISRTP
;
A
#
# COMPACT_ATOMS: atom_id res chain seq x y z
N MET A 1 -90.23 17.14 21.72
CA MET A 1 -90.59 17.68 23.03
C MET A 1 -89.43 17.48 23.98
N THR A 2 -88.98 18.58 24.59
CA THR A 2 -88.32 18.69 25.92
C THR A 2 -87.13 17.76 26.23
N ARG A 3 -85.92 18.31 26.21
CA ARG A 3 -85.16 18.92 27.34
C ARG A 3 -84.43 17.83 28.17
N ARG A 4 -83.09 17.78 28.09
CA ARG A 4 -82.11 18.50 28.96
C ARG A 4 -82.31 18.11 30.43
N VAL A 5 -81.31 17.62 31.15
CA VAL A 5 -80.09 18.30 31.63
C VAL A 5 -79.16 17.17 32.14
N LEU A 6 -77.92 16.99 31.63
CA LEU A 6 -76.64 17.63 32.05
C LEU A 6 -76.29 17.36 33.54
N PRO A 7 -75.04 17.51 34.04
CA PRO A 7 -73.77 17.94 33.42
C PRO A 7 -72.57 17.05 33.90
N ARG A 8 -71.27 17.24 33.65
CA ARG A 8 -70.44 18.19 32.89
C ARG A 8 -69.04 17.56 32.77
N THR A 9 -68.51 17.55 31.55
CA THR A 9 -67.19 18.08 31.15
C THR A 9 -65.97 17.84 32.04
N LYS A 10 -64.91 17.26 31.45
CA LYS A 10 -63.78 18.03 30.87
C LYS A 10 -62.79 17.11 30.09
N TRP A 11 -62.64 17.37 28.78
CA TRP A 11 -61.50 17.13 27.84
C TRP A 11 -61.03 15.66 27.61
N LEU A 12 -61.06 14.96 26.46
CA LEU A 12 -61.32 15.18 25.00
C LEU A 12 -60.47 16.24 24.28
N LEU A 13 -59.47 15.83 23.47
CA LEU A 13 -59.59 15.61 22.01
C LEU A 13 -58.27 15.11 21.36
N ALA A 14 -58.41 14.14 20.43
CA ALA A 14 -57.60 13.83 19.23
C ALA A 14 -56.12 13.40 19.42
N LEU A 15 -55.59 12.38 18.73
CA LEU A 15 -55.83 11.98 17.34
C LEU A 15 -55.91 10.46 17.14
N ALA A 16 -56.73 10.10 16.15
CA ALA A 16 -56.74 8.81 15.50
C ALA A 16 -55.46 8.59 14.68
N LEU A 17 -54.83 7.41 14.85
CA LEU A 17 -54.06 6.63 13.88
C LEU A 17 -53.36 5.49 14.64
N ALA A 18 -54.14 4.61 15.26
CA ALA A 18 -53.63 3.48 16.04
C ALA A 18 -54.33 2.20 15.56
N GLY A 19 -53.63 1.42 14.73
CA GLY A 19 -54.18 0.17 14.19
C GLY A 19 -53.28 -0.60 13.21
N GLY A 20 -52.05 -0.16 12.91
CA GLY A 20 -51.23 -0.87 11.94
C GLY A 20 -49.81 -0.37 11.76
N ILE A 21 -49.01 -0.26 12.83
CA ILE A 21 -47.53 -0.19 12.76
C ILE A 21 -46.99 -0.82 14.06
N LEU A 22 -46.87 -2.16 14.08
CA LEU A 22 -46.34 -2.91 15.22
C LEU A 22 -45.45 -4.08 14.76
N ALA A 23 -44.83 -3.97 13.57
CA ALA A 23 -44.08 -5.08 12.95
C ALA A 23 -42.76 -4.70 12.23
N SER A 24 -42.18 -3.51 12.41
CA SER A 24 -41.03 -3.08 11.59
C SER A 24 -39.87 -2.33 12.26
N LEU A 25 -39.80 -2.24 13.60
CA LEU A 25 -38.71 -1.50 14.28
C LEU A 25 -38.15 -2.23 15.52
N MET A 26 -37.76 -3.49 15.36
CA MET A 26 -36.73 -4.12 16.19
C MET A 26 -35.77 -4.86 15.27
N GLY A 27 -34.67 -4.17 14.93
CA GLY A 27 -33.59 -4.68 14.11
C GLY A 27 -32.89 -5.85 14.78
N MET A 28 -32.78 -6.93 14.01
CA MET A 28 -31.77 -7.99 14.05
C MET A 28 -31.29 -8.45 15.44
N ARG A 29 -31.92 -9.54 15.90
CA ARG A 29 -31.30 -10.48 16.85
C ARG A 29 -30.02 -11.06 16.24
N LEU A 30 -28.88 -10.47 16.59
CA LEU A 30 -27.59 -11.16 16.62
C LEU A 30 -27.49 -11.80 18.01
N ILE A 31 -27.61 -13.14 18.07
CA ILE A 31 -27.01 -14.08 19.03
C ILE A 31 -27.70 -15.43 18.83
N GLY A 32 -26.92 -16.42 18.41
CA GLY A 32 -27.13 -17.82 18.77
C GLY A 32 -25.98 -18.23 19.68
N ASN A 33 -26.28 -18.53 20.95
CA ASN A 33 -25.34 -19.11 21.90
C ASN A 33 -24.92 -20.52 21.44
N PHE A 34 -23.66 -20.86 21.70
CA PHE A 34 -23.08 -22.22 21.76
C PHE A 34 -23.53 -23.21 20.67
N ILE A 35 -22.77 -23.30 19.57
CA ILE A 35 -22.75 -24.49 18.73
C ILE A 35 -21.29 -24.85 18.42
N ASP A 36 -20.94 -26.07 18.79
CA ASP A 36 -19.73 -26.81 18.46
C ASP A 36 -19.40 -26.65 16.96
N PHE A 37 -18.23 -26.11 16.62
CA PHE A 37 -17.81 -25.87 15.23
C PHE A 37 -17.19 -27.13 14.63
N THR A 38 -17.98 -28.21 14.58
CA THR A 38 -17.75 -29.33 13.68
C THR A 38 -18.94 -29.43 12.72
N ASP A 39 -18.65 -29.30 11.43
CA ASP A 39 -19.51 -29.47 10.24
C ASP A 39 -20.56 -28.39 9.87
N ASP A 40 -20.20 -27.61 8.85
CA ASP A 40 -20.96 -27.38 7.59
C ASP A 40 -22.43 -26.90 7.62
N HIS A 41 -22.79 -26.00 8.55
CA HIS A 41 -24.05 -25.23 8.46
C HIS A 41 -23.78 -23.74 8.17
N ARG A 42 -23.76 -23.41 6.87
CA ARG A 42 -23.55 -22.04 6.36
C ARG A 42 -24.77 -21.15 6.64
N VAL A 43 -24.75 -20.45 7.77
CA VAL A 43 -25.58 -19.26 7.97
C VAL A 43 -25.19 -18.23 6.88
N PRO A 44 -26.13 -17.69 6.10
CA PRO A 44 -25.80 -16.69 5.10
C PRO A 44 -25.26 -15.41 5.76
N LEU A 45 -24.18 -14.87 5.21
CA LEU A 45 -23.58 -13.63 5.69
C LEU A 45 -24.56 -12.45 5.55
N SER A 46 -24.54 -11.54 6.53
CA SER A 46 -25.23 -10.26 6.40
C SER A 46 -24.65 -9.42 5.27
N GLY A 47 -25.38 -8.40 4.79
CA GLY A 47 -24.89 -7.50 3.75
C GLY A 47 -23.58 -6.80 4.13
N GLN A 48 -23.43 -6.41 5.40
CA GLN A 48 -22.20 -5.80 5.92
C GLN A 48 -21.04 -6.79 5.99
N GLN A 49 -21.29 -8.03 6.44
CA GLN A 49 -20.28 -9.09 6.47
C GLN A 49 -19.80 -9.46 5.07
N LYS A 50 -20.72 -9.56 4.11
CA LYS A 50 -20.38 -9.79 2.70
C LYS A 50 -19.51 -8.67 2.14
N GLN A 51 -19.90 -7.41 2.39
CA GLN A 51 -19.13 -6.26 1.95
C GLN A 51 -17.72 -6.22 2.57
N LEU A 52 -17.60 -6.52 3.86
CA LEU A 52 -16.29 -6.62 4.53
C LEU A 52 -15.46 -7.77 3.94
N GLN A 53 -16.06 -8.93 3.70
CA GLN A 53 -15.39 -10.07 3.10
C GLN A 53 -14.84 -9.72 1.71
N ASP A 54 -15.68 -9.12 0.85
CA ASP A 54 -15.29 -8.72 -0.50
C ASP A 54 -14.11 -7.72 -0.45
N GLN A 55 -14.17 -6.71 0.43
CA GLN A 55 -13.08 -5.73 0.60
C GLN A 55 -11.82 -6.31 1.29
N LEU A 56 -11.94 -7.35 2.11
CA LEU A 56 -10.78 -8.07 2.65
C LEU A 56 -10.08 -8.89 1.55
N GLU A 57 -10.84 -9.50 0.63
CA GLU A 57 -10.25 -10.18 -0.52
C GLU A 57 -9.52 -9.21 -1.45
N GLU A 58 -9.98 -7.96 -1.54
CA GLU A 58 -9.23 -6.89 -2.21
C GLU A 58 -7.91 -6.54 -1.51
N LEU A 59 -7.61 -7.03 -0.31
CA LEU A 59 -6.29 -6.86 0.33
C LEU A 59 -5.34 -8.03 0.05
N ARG A 60 -5.81 -9.07 -0.64
CA ARG A 60 -4.97 -10.23 -0.94
C ARG A 60 -3.88 -9.83 -1.94
N ALA A 61 -2.68 -10.24 -1.59
CA ALA A 61 -1.45 -10.10 -2.33
C ALA A 61 -1.27 -11.26 -3.32
N ASP A 62 -0.33 -11.08 -4.24
CA ASP A 62 0.00 -12.09 -5.26
C ASP A 62 0.69 -13.32 -4.68
N ASP A 63 1.41 -13.13 -3.58
CA ASP A 63 1.97 -14.23 -2.78
C ASP A 63 0.90 -14.96 -1.95
N GLY A 64 -0.37 -14.58 -2.06
CA GLY A 64 -1.52 -15.17 -1.38
C GLY A 64 -1.74 -14.71 0.06
N LEU A 65 -0.84 -13.88 0.60
CA LEU A 65 -0.96 -13.22 1.91
C LEU A 65 -1.82 -11.95 1.82
N PHE A 66 -1.93 -11.18 2.90
CA PHE A 66 -2.65 -9.89 2.89
C PHE A 66 -1.74 -8.70 3.19
N VAL A 67 -2.18 -7.50 2.75
CA VAL A 67 -1.57 -6.21 3.12
C VAL A 67 -2.40 -5.47 4.18
N ALA A 68 -1.79 -4.48 4.85
CA ALA A 68 -2.37 -3.83 6.04
C ALA A 68 -3.46 -2.78 5.73
N ALA A 69 -3.49 -2.20 4.53
CA ALA A 69 -4.36 -1.08 4.22
C ALA A 69 -4.73 -1.02 2.73
N VAL A 70 -5.91 -0.46 2.46
CA VAL A 70 -6.36 -0.06 1.12
C VAL A 70 -6.17 1.46 1.05
N GLY A 71 -5.12 1.93 0.36
CA GLY A 71 -4.85 3.37 0.29
C GLY A 71 -3.84 3.77 -0.79
N SER A 72 -2.62 3.24 -0.72
CA SER A 72 -1.55 3.58 -1.67
C SER A 72 -1.32 2.53 -2.77
N ALA A 73 -1.58 1.25 -2.49
CA ALA A 73 -1.33 0.15 -3.44
C ALA A 73 -2.39 -0.05 -4.54
N ALA A 74 -3.40 0.83 -4.62
CA ALA A 74 -4.47 0.76 -5.62
C ALA A 74 -4.59 2.02 -6.49
N ARG A 75 -3.72 3.02 -6.27
CA ARG A 75 -3.66 4.21 -7.12
C ARG A 75 -2.61 4.01 -8.21
N PRO A 76 -2.90 4.42 -9.46
CA PRO A 76 -1.86 4.48 -10.47
C PRO A 76 -0.83 5.52 -10.06
N GLY A 77 0.45 5.22 -10.28
CA GLY A 77 1.52 6.21 -10.17
C GLY A 77 1.85 6.76 -11.54
N LEU A 78 2.00 8.08 -11.67
CA LEU A 78 2.29 8.68 -12.97
C LEU A 78 3.69 8.26 -13.49
N TYR A 79 4.70 8.27 -12.63
CA TYR A 79 6.05 7.78 -12.93
C TYR A 79 6.04 6.29 -13.33
N GLU A 80 5.42 5.44 -12.50
CA GLU A 80 5.39 4.00 -12.73
C GLU A 80 4.60 3.63 -13.98
N SER A 81 3.51 4.35 -14.26
CA SER A 81 2.72 4.16 -15.48
C SER A 81 3.53 4.57 -16.70
N ALA A 82 4.20 5.73 -16.69
CA ALA A 82 5.00 6.19 -17.81
C ALA A 82 6.08 5.18 -18.22
N TYR A 83 6.90 4.75 -17.26
CA TYR A 83 7.99 3.82 -17.55
C TYR A 83 7.52 2.36 -17.68
N GLY A 84 6.55 1.92 -16.88
CA GLY A 84 6.03 0.56 -16.96
C GLY A 84 5.29 0.29 -18.26
N LEU A 85 4.42 1.20 -18.70
CA LEU A 85 3.73 1.07 -19.99
C LEU A 85 4.70 1.16 -21.17
N THR A 86 5.71 2.03 -21.09
CA THR A 86 6.80 2.06 -22.07
C THR A 86 7.53 0.71 -22.12
N ALA A 87 7.89 0.14 -20.98
CA ALA A 87 8.52 -1.18 -20.95
C ALA A 87 7.64 -2.24 -21.63
N LEU A 88 6.35 -2.29 -21.31
CA LEU A 88 5.38 -3.21 -21.92
C LEU A 88 5.23 -3.00 -23.44
N GLN A 89 5.26 -1.76 -23.91
CA GLN A 89 5.23 -1.46 -25.34
C GLN A 89 6.44 -2.09 -26.06
N PHE A 90 7.64 -1.95 -25.48
CA PHE A 90 8.86 -2.52 -26.06
C PHE A 90 8.95 -4.04 -25.90
N THR A 91 8.40 -4.62 -24.83
CA THR A 91 8.39 -6.09 -24.67
C THR A 91 7.39 -6.78 -25.61
N THR A 92 6.26 -6.14 -25.90
CA THR A 92 5.18 -6.73 -26.72
C THR A 92 5.22 -6.29 -28.19
N GLY A 93 5.92 -5.18 -28.49
CA GLY A 93 5.91 -4.54 -29.81
C GLY A 93 4.56 -3.94 -30.19
N ARG A 94 3.69 -3.66 -29.21
CA ARG A 94 2.33 -3.14 -29.41
C ARG A 94 2.00 -2.08 -28.39
N HIS A 95 1.04 -1.20 -28.72
CA HIS A 95 0.49 -0.25 -27.75
C HIS A 95 -0.27 -0.98 -26.63
N VAL A 96 -0.17 -0.42 -25.43
CA VAL A 96 -0.74 -1.02 -24.22
C VAL A 96 -2.14 -0.42 -23.98
N PRO A 97 -3.20 -1.23 -23.96
CA PRO A 97 -4.54 -0.70 -23.75
C PRO A 97 -4.74 -0.26 -22.29
N ILE A 98 -5.34 0.91 -22.10
CA ILE A 98 -5.90 1.35 -20.81
C ILE A 98 -7.42 1.38 -20.88
N ARG A 99 -8.08 1.21 -19.73
CA ARG A 99 -9.56 1.05 -19.61
C ARG A 99 -10.20 2.17 -18.79
N VAL A 100 -9.58 3.35 -18.80
CA VAL A 100 -10.00 4.51 -18.00
C VAL A 100 -10.29 5.66 -18.93
N GLU A 101 -11.41 6.35 -18.68
CA GLU A 101 -11.73 7.57 -19.40
C GLU A 101 -10.71 8.67 -19.07
N ARG A 102 -10.42 9.52 -20.06
CA ARG A 102 -9.46 10.62 -19.95
C ARG A 102 -9.62 11.47 -18.69
N ASP A 103 -10.85 11.85 -18.34
CA ASP A 103 -11.11 12.72 -17.18
C ASP A 103 -10.81 12.01 -15.86
N ALA A 104 -11.09 10.71 -15.76
CA ALA A 104 -10.73 9.90 -14.61
C ALA A 104 -9.20 9.78 -14.49
N LEU A 105 -8.49 9.55 -15.60
CA LEU A 105 -7.03 9.50 -15.62
C LEU A 105 -6.40 10.82 -15.14
N ARG A 106 -6.94 11.96 -15.57
CA ARG A 106 -6.47 13.28 -15.12
C ARG A 106 -6.76 13.52 -13.64
N ASN A 107 -7.90 13.07 -13.14
CA ASN A 107 -8.24 13.18 -11.72
C ASN A 107 -7.29 12.33 -10.87
N ASP A 108 -7.00 11.10 -11.31
CA ASP A 108 -6.10 10.17 -10.62
C ASP A 108 -4.68 10.76 -10.46
N PHE A 109 -4.18 11.48 -11.47
CA PHE A 109 -2.86 12.11 -11.45
C PHE A 109 -2.84 13.55 -10.94
N SER A 110 -3.99 14.12 -10.55
CA SER A 110 -4.10 15.56 -10.27
C SER A 110 -3.18 16.06 -9.16
N ASP A 111 -2.93 15.23 -8.13
CA ASP A 111 -2.04 15.57 -7.03
C ASP A 111 -0.56 15.48 -7.42
N GLU A 112 -0.18 14.50 -8.24
CA GLU A 112 1.18 14.39 -8.80
C GLU A 112 1.49 15.56 -9.73
N VAL A 113 0.56 15.91 -10.62
CA VAL A 113 0.66 17.09 -11.50
C VAL A 113 0.83 18.39 -10.69
N ARG A 114 0.14 18.50 -9.55
CA ARG A 114 0.27 19.68 -8.67
C ARG A 114 1.63 19.74 -7.98
N ARG A 115 2.18 18.59 -7.59
CA ARG A 115 3.45 18.48 -6.85
C ARG A 115 4.66 18.61 -7.76
N GLU A 116 4.61 17.98 -8.94
CA GLU A 116 5.72 17.87 -9.90
C GLU A 116 5.25 18.23 -11.32
N PRO A 117 4.85 19.49 -11.56
CA PRO A 117 4.18 19.89 -12.80
C PRO A 117 5.04 19.68 -14.04
N PHE A 118 6.36 19.89 -13.98
CA PHE A 118 7.24 19.67 -15.12
C PHE A 118 7.35 18.18 -15.46
N SER A 119 7.79 17.35 -14.51
CA SER A 119 8.00 15.91 -14.72
C SER A 119 6.72 15.20 -15.10
N SER A 120 5.59 15.58 -14.50
CA SER A 120 4.28 15.01 -14.82
C SER A 120 3.89 15.23 -16.28
N LEU A 121 4.19 16.40 -16.84
CA LEU A 121 3.94 16.69 -18.26
C LEU A 121 4.84 15.89 -19.19
N VAL A 122 6.03 15.49 -18.77
CA VAL A 122 6.89 14.59 -19.54
C VAL A 122 6.37 13.15 -19.45
N TRP A 123 5.96 12.70 -18.26
CA TRP A 123 5.42 11.36 -18.04
C TRP A 123 4.08 11.13 -18.73
N ILE A 124 3.20 12.15 -18.80
CA ILE A 124 1.96 12.06 -19.58
C ILE A 124 2.29 11.73 -21.04
N ALA A 125 3.20 12.45 -21.70
CA ALA A 125 3.58 12.16 -23.08
C ALA A 125 4.10 10.73 -23.28
N GLN A 126 4.83 10.18 -22.30
CA GLN A 126 5.28 8.79 -22.35
C GLN A 126 4.12 7.79 -22.26
N ILE A 127 3.14 8.04 -21.38
CA ILE A 127 1.92 7.22 -21.29
C ILE A 127 1.16 7.26 -22.62
N GLU A 128 0.95 8.44 -23.18
CA GLU A 128 0.25 8.60 -24.47
C GLU A 128 0.99 7.89 -25.60
N SER A 129 2.31 7.99 -25.67
CA SER A 129 3.14 7.28 -26.65
C SER A 129 3.04 5.76 -26.51
N ALA A 130 2.96 5.25 -25.28
CA ALA A 130 2.82 3.82 -25.01
C ALA A 130 1.41 3.27 -25.26
N THR A 131 0.37 4.11 -25.19
CA THR A 131 -1.04 3.68 -25.17
C THR A 131 -1.87 4.16 -26.37
N GLU A 132 -1.42 5.17 -27.11
CA GLU A 132 -2.16 5.95 -28.13
C GLU A 132 -3.36 6.75 -27.58
N GLU A 133 -3.61 6.73 -26.27
CA GLU A 133 -4.69 7.49 -25.66
C GLU A 133 -4.25 8.93 -25.40
N THR A 134 -4.99 9.91 -25.93
CA THR A 134 -4.67 11.34 -25.73
C THR A 134 -5.29 11.88 -24.44
N VAL A 135 -4.46 12.36 -23.54
CA VAL A 135 -4.77 12.82 -22.17
C VAL A 135 -4.46 14.32 -21.98
N HIS A 136 -3.37 14.79 -22.60
CA HIS A 136 -2.86 16.14 -22.54
C HIS A 136 -3.84 17.13 -23.15
N THR A 137 -3.87 18.32 -22.58
CA THR A 137 -4.63 19.46 -23.07
C THR A 137 -3.67 20.44 -23.74
N ARG A 138 -4.23 21.37 -24.52
CA ARG A 138 -3.44 22.50 -25.04
C ARG A 138 -2.76 23.31 -23.93
N ALA A 139 -3.41 23.44 -22.78
CA ALA A 139 -2.85 24.15 -21.63
C ALA A 139 -1.61 23.45 -21.05
N ASP A 140 -1.56 22.12 -21.13
CA ASP A 140 -0.41 21.30 -20.70
C ASP A 140 0.80 21.51 -21.61
N ALA A 141 0.58 21.49 -22.93
CA ALA A 141 1.59 21.84 -23.93
C ALA A 141 2.12 23.28 -23.75
N ASP A 142 1.21 24.25 -23.60
CA ASP A 142 1.58 25.64 -23.33
C ASP A 142 2.31 25.79 -21.99
N ALA A 143 1.98 24.97 -20.98
CA ALA A 143 2.66 24.95 -19.69
C ALA A 143 4.07 24.39 -19.79
N LEU A 144 4.26 23.29 -20.50
CA LEU A 144 5.57 22.71 -20.72
C LEU A 144 6.50 23.70 -21.43
N LEU A 145 6.01 24.36 -22.48
CA LEU A 145 6.77 25.36 -23.24
C LEU A 145 7.20 26.57 -22.40
N ARG A 146 6.46 26.93 -21.34
CA ARG A 146 6.85 28.02 -20.42
C ARG A 146 8.08 27.70 -19.58
N TYR A 147 8.48 26.43 -19.47
CA TYR A 147 9.71 26.03 -18.79
C TYR A 147 10.97 26.17 -19.66
N LEU A 148 10.82 26.45 -20.95
CA LEU A 148 11.96 26.80 -21.81
C LEU A 148 12.52 28.17 -21.42
N THR A 149 13.77 28.19 -20.98
CA THR A 149 14.45 29.43 -20.61
C THR A 149 14.93 30.21 -21.84
N PRO A 150 15.16 31.52 -21.73
CA PRO A 150 15.74 32.33 -22.82
C PRO A 150 17.10 31.83 -23.29
N GLU A 151 17.86 31.16 -22.42
CA GLU A 151 19.17 30.60 -22.72
C GLU A 151 19.09 29.37 -23.64
N GLY A 152 17.95 28.65 -23.67
CA GLY A 152 17.73 27.54 -24.60
C GLY A 152 17.65 26.15 -23.97
N PHE A 153 17.36 26.03 -22.67
CA PHE A 153 17.13 24.74 -22.02
C PHE A 153 15.83 24.73 -21.23
N PHE A 154 15.28 23.56 -20.93
CA PHE A 154 14.11 23.44 -20.06
C PHE A 154 14.52 23.30 -18.60
N ARG A 155 13.87 24.07 -17.73
CA ARG A 155 14.13 24.04 -16.29
C ARG A 155 12.96 23.42 -15.52
N ASP A 156 13.22 22.28 -14.88
CA ASP A 156 12.34 21.76 -13.85
C ASP A 156 12.50 22.56 -12.54
N PRO A 157 11.45 23.26 -12.05
CA PRO A 157 11.51 23.95 -10.76
C PRO A 157 11.58 23.00 -9.57
N GLY A 158 11.21 21.73 -9.73
CA GLY A 158 11.30 20.69 -8.70
C GLY A 158 12.72 20.15 -8.51
N SER A 159 13.60 20.30 -9.51
CA SER A 159 14.99 19.86 -9.41
C SER A 159 15.80 20.70 -8.43
N ARG A 160 16.54 20.03 -7.54
CA ARG A 160 17.49 20.66 -6.60
C ARG A 160 18.88 20.90 -7.22
N SER A 161 19.15 20.32 -8.38
CA SER A 161 20.44 20.42 -9.08
C SER A 161 20.31 21.23 -10.35
N ASP A 162 21.29 22.09 -10.59
CA ASP A 162 21.40 22.93 -11.78
C ASP A 162 22.59 22.49 -12.67
N SER A 163 23.03 21.24 -12.51
CA SER A 163 24.12 20.66 -13.32
C SER A 163 23.74 20.54 -14.80
N ALA A 164 24.74 20.58 -15.68
CA ALA A 164 24.57 20.35 -17.12
C ALA A 164 23.84 19.03 -17.40
N SER A 165 24.18 17.95 -16.68
CA SER A 165 23.52 16.65 -16.79
C SER A 165 22.00 16.70 -16.58
N VAL A 166 21.55 17.43 -15.54
CA VAL A 166 20.12 17.59 -15.25
C VAL A 166 19.43 18.45 -16.30
N ARG A 167 20.08 19.52 -16.76
CA ARG A 167 19.53 20.39 -17.82
C ARG A 167 19.41 19.64 -19.15
N LEU A 168 20.37 18.79 -19.51
CA LEU A 168 20.30 17.91 -20.68
C LEU A 168 19.14 16.93 -20.57
N ASN A 169 19.01 16.20 -19.45
CA ASN A 169 17.90 15.26 -19.26
C ASN A 169 16.52 15.95 -19.35
N ASN A 170 16.34 17.07 -18.63
CA ASN A 170 15.09 17.83 -18.66
C ASN A 170 14.77 18.37 -20.05
N THR A 171 15.77 18.89 -20.76
CA THR A 171 15.59 19.44 -22.11
C THR A 171 15.22 18.36 -23.11
N ALA A 172 15.89 17.19 -23.07
CA ALA A 172 15.54 16.06 -23.91
C ALA A 172 14.10 15.60 -23.65
N GLY A 173 13.74 15.35 -22.39
CA GLY A 173 12.39 14.88 -22.03
C GLY A 173 11.28 15.88 -22.39
N ALA A 174 11.52 17.18 -22.20
CA ALA A 174 10.55 18.21 -22.57
C ALA A 174 10.38 18.33 -24.09
N LEU A 175 11.47 18.23 -24.87
CA LEU A 175 11.39 18.26 -26.33
C LEU A 175 10.68 17.02 -26.88
N GLU A 176 10.97 15.83 -26.34
CA GLU A 176 10.27 14.58 -26.72
C GLU A 176 8.77 14.68 -26.41
N ALA A 177 8.41 15.25 -25.26
CA ALA A 177 7.01 15.48 -24.91
C ALA A 177 6.33 16.51 -25.82
N LEU A 178 7.00 17.63 -26.14
CA LEU A 178 6.45 18.64 -27.06
C LEU A 178 6.27 18.11 -28.48
N GLU A 179 7.22 17.30 -28.98
CA GLU A 179 7.09 16.60 -30.26
C GLU A 179 5.86 15.69 -30.24
N HIS A 180 5.69 14.90 -29.17
CA HIS A 180 4.51 14.03 -29.01
C HIS A 180 3.20 14.82 -28.98
N TYR A 181 3.19 15.98 -28.31
CA TYR A 181 2.03 16.89 -28.27
C TYR A 181 1.80 17.65 -29.59
N GLY A 182 2.64 17.45 -30.61
CA GLY A 182 2.54 18.13 -31.91
C GLY A 182 2.87 19.62 -31.84
N VAL A 183 3.71 20.03 -30.89
CA VAL A 183 4.13 21.43 -30.70
C VAL A 183 5.49 21.67 -31.33
N GLU A 184 5.51 22.44 -32.41
CA GLU A 184 6.76 22.89 -33.01
C GLU A 184 7.36 24.09 -32.27
N LEU A 185 8.67 24.04 -32.02
CA LEU A 185 9.41 25.18 -31.51
C LEU A 185 9.49 26.31 -32.56
N ARG A 186 9.35 27.55 -32.09
CA ARG A 186 9.63 28.73 -32.93
C ARG A 186 11.11 28.77 -33.28
N GLU A 187 11.45 29.42 -34.40
CA GLU A 187 12.83 29.57 -34.86
C GLU A 187 13.75 30.19 -33.80
N SER A 188 13.26 31.18 -33.04
CA SER A 188 14.03 31.78 -31.94
C SER A 188 14.32 30.82 -30.80
N GLN A 189 13.39 29.90 -30.52
CA GLN A 189 13.52 28.85 -29.50
C GLN A 189 14.50 27.77 -29.96
N ARG A 190 14.35 27.26 -31.20
CA ARG A 190 15.32 26.33 -31.82
C ARG A 190 16.73 26.91 -31.82
N SER A 191 16.86 28.19 -32.20
CA SER A 191 18.14 28.89 -32.21
C SER A 191 18.74 29.06 -30.81
N ALA A 192 17.93 29.22 -29.77
CA ALA A 192 18.43 29.28 -28.39
C ALA A 192 18.97 27.91 -27.95
N VAL A 193 18.20 26.84 -28.17
CA VAL A 193 18.62 25.46 -27.88
C VAL A 193 19.92 25.12 -28.61
N GLY A 194 20.00 25.44 -29.91
CA GLY A 194 21.19 25.18 -30.72
C GLY A 194 22.44 25.95 -30.29
N ARG A 195 22.30 27.14 -29.67
CA ARG A 195 23.43 27.89 -29.10
C ARG A 195 23.86 27.35 -27.74
N TRP A 196 22.92 26.86 -26.94
CA TRP A 196 23.20 26.35 -25.60
C TRP A 196 23.79 24.94 -25.62
N LEU A 197 23.32 24.07 -26.51
CA LEU A 197 23.70 22.66 -26.54
C LEU A 197 25.22 22.43 -26.57
N PRO A 198 26.04 23.11 -27.40
CA PRO A 198 27.48 22.93 -27.40
C PRO A 198 28.17 23.33 -26.08
N ILE A 199 27.58 24.26 -25.33
CA ILE A 199 28.09 24.69 -24.01
C ILE A 199 27.79 23.59 -22.99
N ALA A 200 26.55 23.10 -22.97
CA ALA A 200 26.14 22.03 -22.05
C ALA A 200 26.89 20.73 -22.29
N ASP A 201 27.13 20.37 -23.56
CA ASP A 201 27.91 19.19 -23.95
C ASP A 201 29.36 19.27 -23.44
N ALA A 202 29.98 20.46 -23.51
CA ALA A 202 31.34 20.67 -23.01
C ALA A 202 31.46 20.69 -21.47
N GLU A 203 30.37 21.02 -20.76
CA GLU A 203 30.32 21.04 -19.29
C GLU A 203 29.92 19.70 -18.67
N ALA A 204 29.20 18.86 -19.43
CA ALA A 204 28.73 17.57 -18.98
C ALA A 204 29.87 16.54 -18.93
N PRO A 205 29.80 15.53 -18.03
CA PRO A 205 30.69 14.39 -18.10
C PRO A 205 30.53 13.66 -19.44
N ASP A 206 31.63 13.12 -19.97
CA ASP A 206 31.66 12.27 -21.16
C ASP A 206 31.10 10.85 -20.86
N ALA A 207 29.85 10.78 -20.39
CA ALA A 207 29.15 9.54 -20.09
C ALA A 207 27.96 9.31 -21.04
N PRO A 208 27.66 8.04 -21.41
CA PRO A 208 26.64 7.69 -22.39
C PRO A 208 25.28 8.35 -22.18
N VAL A 209 24.83 8.47 -20.93
CA VAL A 209 23.54 9.12 -20.64
C VAL A 209 23.52 10.59 -21.08
N GLN A 210 24.56 11.38 -20.79
CA GLN A 210 24.62 12.78 -21.21
C GLN A 210 24.77 12.92 -22.73
N LEU A 211 25.64 12.10 -23.33
CA LEU A 211 25.86 12.09 -24.78
C LEU A 211 24.58 11.70 -25.54
N TYR A 212 23.82 10.72 -25.04
CA TYR A 212 22.51 10.35 -25.60
C TYR A 212 21.55 11.53 -25.58
N HIS A 213 21.40 12.20 -24.44
CA HIS A 213 20.51 13.37 -24.35
C HIS A 213 20.96 14.51 -25.27
N ALA A 214 22.27 14.75 -25.41
CA ALA A 214 22.79 15.76 -26.34
C ALA A 214 22.41 15.47 -27.80
N VAL A 215 22.54 14.21 -28.25
CA VAL A 215 22.12 13.77 -29.60
C VAL A 215 20.62 13.95 -29.79
N ARG A 216 19.81 13.54 -28.81
CA ARG A 216 18.35 13.65 -28.87
C ARG A 216 17.90 15.11 -28.95
N ILE A 217 18.49 15.99 -28.14
CA ILE A 217 18.20 17.43 -28.19
C ILE A 217 18.56 18.02 -29.55
N ALA A 218 19.72 17.65 -30.12
CA ALA A 218 20.12 18.12 -31.43
C ALA A 218 19.09 17.73 -32.50
N ALA A 219 18.66 16.46 -32.52
CA ALA A 219 17.65 15.99 -33.46
C ALA A 219 16.30 16.70 -33.31
N LEU A 220 15.78 16.79 -32.08
CA LEU A 220 14.46 17.37 -31.78
C LEU A 220 14.41 18.90 -32.00
N ALA A 221 15.54 19.58 -31.82
CA ALA A 221 15.64 21.02 -32.03
C ALA A 221 16.04 21.42 -33.46
N ASP A 222 16.23 20.45 -34.36
CA ASP A 222 16.82 20.66 -35.70
C ASP A 222 18.17 21.41 -35.62
N ALA A 223 18.98 21.04 -34.63
CA ALA A 223 20.31 21.59 -34.40
C ALA A 223 21.39 20.61 -34.88
N PRO A 224 22.57 21.11 -35.30
CA PRO A 224 23.66 20.23 -35.71
C PRO A 224 24.12 19.34 -34.55
N VAL A 225 24.19 18.03 -34.79
CA VAL A 225 24.80 17.08 -33.85
C VAL A 225 26.28 17.44 -33.66
N PRO A 226 26.78 17.61 -32.41
CA PRO A 226 28.20 17.88 -32.18
C PRO A 226 29.10 16.80 -32.81
N ARG A 227 30.08 17.23 -33.62
CA ARG A 227 30.92 16.33 -34.42
C ARG A 227 31.79 15.39 -33.57
N THR A 228 31.98 15.70 -32.30
CA THR A 228 32.82 14.97 -31.35
C THR A 228 32.13 13.74 -30.75
N LEU A 229 30.81 13.66 -30.78
CA LEU A 229 30.03 12.65 -30.06
C LEU A 229 30.35 11.21 -30.47
N VAL A 230 30.59 10.97 -31.77
CA VAL A 230 31.04 9.66 -32.27
C VAL A 230 32.40 9.27 -31.68
N ALA A 231 33.32 10.22 -31.54
CA ALA A 231 34.63 9.97 -30.96
C ALA A 231 34.52 9.75 -29.44
N GLN A 232 33.71 10.56 -28.74
CA GLN A 232 33.45 10.42 -27.30
C GLN A 232 32.80 9.07 -26.97
N ALA A 233 31.77 8.66 -27.70
CA ALA A 233 31.12 7.37 -27.48
C ALA A 233 32.08 6.18 -27.69
N ARG A 234 32.97 6.26 -28.69
CA ARG A 234 34.00 5.24 -28.91
C ARG A 234 35.07 5.24 -27.82
N ALA A 235 35.53 6.41 -27.40
CA ALA A 235 36.51 6.55 -26.32
C ALA A 235 35.94 5.98 -25.01
N TRP A 236 34.72 6.36 -24.64
CA TRP A 236 34.05 5.83 -23.45
C TRP A 236 33.99 4.30 -23.44
N TRP A 237 33.66 3.67 -24.58
CA TRP A 237 33.63 2.20 -24.64
C TRP A 237 35.00 1.57 -24.38
N LEU A 238 36.06 2.17 -24.96
CA LEU A 238 37.44 1.69 -24.81
C LEU A 238 37.98 1.89 -23.39
N ASP A 239 37.62 3.01 -22.76
CA ASP A 239 38.17 3.42 -21.47
C ASP A 239 37.38 2.81 -20.29
N GLU A 240 36.06 2.72 -20.39
CA GLU A 240 35.18 2.30 -19.28
C GLU A 240 34.13 1.25 -19.67
N GLY A 241 33.63 1.27 -20.91
CA GLY A 241 32.42 0.53 -21.28
C GLY A 241 32.52 -0.99 -21.10
N SER A 242 33.68 -1.58 -21.37
CA SER A 242 33.91 -3.01 -21.15
C SER A 242 33.81 -3.39 -19.67
N ASP A 243 34.35 -2.56 -18.78
CA ASP A 243 34.35 -2.82 -17.33
C ASP A 243 32.95 -2.59 -16.74
N ARG A 244 32.27 -1.53 -17.19
CA ARG A 244 30.87 -1.26 -16.80
C ARG A 244 29.95 -2.40 -17.21
N ALA A 245 30.09 -2.93 -18.43
CA ALA A 245 29.30 -4.06 -18.90
C ALA A 245 29.52 -5.34 -18.06
N ALA A 246 30.66 -5.48 -17.38
CA ALA A 246 30.97 -6.61 -16.51
C ALA A 246 30.52 -6.42 -15.04
N ALA A 247 30.30 -5.17 -14.59
CA ALA A 247 30.09 -4.85 -13.19
C ALA A 247 28.70 -5.23 -12.64
N HIS A 248 27.68 -5.33 -13.49
CA HIS A 248 26.30 -5.69 -13.14
C HIS A 248 25.69 -4.88 -11.97
N THR A 249 26.10 -3.62 -11.78
CA THR A 249 25.44 -2.67 -10.87
C THR A 249 24.32 -1.92 -11.59
N GLU A 250 23.35 -1.37 -10.86
CA GLU A 250 22.27 -0.58 -11.45
C GLU A 250 22.80 0.60 -12.29
N GLU A 251 23.75 1.38 -11.76
CA GLU A 251 24.42 2.46 -12.49
C GLU A 251 25.07 1.96 -13.78
N SER A 252 25.79 0.83 -13.73
CA SER A 252 26.47 0.30 -14.91
C SER A 252 25.49 -0.22 -15.97
N VAL A 253 24.34 -0.76 -15.55
CA VAL A 253 23.27 -1.17 -16.46
C VAL A 253 22.60 0.04 -17.11
N ILE A 254 22.37 1.11 -16.36
CA ILE A 254 21.85 2.38 -16.90
C ILE A 254 22.81 2.94 -17.95
N GLU A 255 24.09 3.08 -17.65
CA GLU A 255 25.08 3.60 -18.60
C GLU A 255 25.23 2.68 -19.82
N THR A 256 25.22 1.36 -19.63
CA THR A 256 25.27 0.39 -20.74
C THR A 256 24.03 0.50 -21.63
N ALA A 257 22.84 0.66 -21.05
CA ALA A 257 21.61 0.84 -21.81
C ALA A 257 21.65 2.15 -22.61
N TYR A 258 22.07 3.25 -22.01
CA TYR A 258 22.24 4.52 -22.72
C TYR A 258 23.31 4.45 -23.80
N TYR A 259 24.40 3.71 -23.61
CA TYR A 259 25.40 3.48 -24.66
C TYR A 259 24.80 2.79 -25.87
N VAL A 260 23.97 1.75 -25.67
CA VAL A 260 23.27 1.07 -26.77
C VAL A 260 22.34 2.03 -27.52
N LEU A 261 21.56 2.83 -26.78
CA LEU A 261 20.65 3.81 -27.38
C LEU A 261 21.44 4.88 -28.16
N LEU A 262 22.52 5.41 -27.58
CA LEU A 262 23.42 6.36 -28.22
C LEU A 262 24.05 5.79 -29.50
N ALA A 263 24.57 4.56 -29.42
CA ALA A 263 25.17 3.87 -30.57
C ALA A 263 24.18 3.71 -31.72
N HIS A 264 22.91 3.42 -31.40
CA HIS A 264 21.84 3.37 -32.39
C HIS A 264 21.60 4.73 -33.06
N GLU A 265 21.42 5.80 -32.29
CA GLU A 265 21.20 7.15 -32.83
C GLU A 265 22.39 7.64 -33.69
N LEU A 266 23.61 7.26 -33.32
CA LEU A 266 24.85 7.61 -34.04
C LEU A 266 25.23 6.62 -35.15
N ASN A 267 24.45 5.57 -35.39
CA ASN A 267 24.76 4.49 -36.33
C ASN A 267 26.17 3.88 -36.11
N LEU A 268 26.55 3.66 -34.85
CA LEU A 268 27.80 3.01 -34.48
C LEU A 268 27.67 1.49 -34.59
N ASP A 269 28.66 0.86 -35.21
CA ASP A 269 28.76 -0.61 -35.24
C ASP A 269 29.19 -1.13 -33.86
N VAL A 270 28.28 -1.87 -33.22
CA VAL A 270 28.48 -2.52 -31.91
C VAL A 270 28.61 -4.05 -32.02
N SER A 271 28.81 -4.58 -33.23
CA SER A 271 28.85 -6.03 -33.49
C SER A 271 29.89 -6.76 -32.64
N GLY A 272 31.04 -6.14 -32.38
CA GLY A 272 32.11 -6.68 -31.53
C GLY A 272 31.77 -6.69 -30.04
N GLN A 273 30.79 -5.89 -29.61
CA GLN A 273 30.40 -5.67 -28.22
C GLN A 273 29.13 -6.43 -27.84
N LEU A 274 28.38 -6.98 -28.81
CA LEU A 274 27.05 -7.57 -28.61
C LEU A 274 26.98 -8.54 -27.44
N LYS A 275 27.97 -9.41 -27.27
CA LYS A 275 27.99 -10.40 -26.18
C LYS A 275 28.04 -9.72 -24.81
N SER A 276 28.93 -8.73 -24.64
CA SER A 276 29.07 -7.99 -23.37
C SER A 276 27.83 -7.16 -23.08
N LEU A 277 27.31 -6.44 -24.09
CA LEU A 277 26.11 -5.62 -23.97
C LEU A 277 24.87 -6.44 -23.61
N ARG A 278 24.64 -7.58 -24.29
CA ARG A 278 23.53 -8.49 -23.97
C ARG A 278 23.72 -9.16 -22.60
N GLY A 279 24.96 -9.45 -22.20
CA GLY A 279 25.26 -9.96 -20.86
C GLY A 279 24.89 -8.97 -19.77
N ALA A 280 25.31 -7.71 -19.92
CA ALA A 280 25.03 -6.63 -18.98
C ALA A 280 23.52 -6.32 -18.86
N LEU A 281 22.82 -6.31 -20.00
CA LEU A 281 21.40 -5.94 -20.11
C LEU A 281 20.45 -7.15 -20.03
N ASN A 282 20.90 -8.29 -19.51
CA ASN A 282 20.14 -9.52 -19.55
C ASN A 282 18.77 -9.36 -18.82
N PRO A 283 17.64 -9.41 -19.54
CA PRO A 283 16.30 -9.18 -18.98
C PRO A 283 15.84 -10.31 -18.04
N MET A 284 16.51 -11.47 -18.06
CA MET A 284 16.16 -12.61 -17.20
C MET A 284 16.60 -12.42 -15.74
N ASN A 285 17.57 -11.54 -15.49
CA ASN A 285 18.07 -11.25 -14.15
C ASN A 285 18.29 -9.73 -14.03
N PRO A 286 17.21 -8.93 -14.05
CA PRO A 286 17.36 -7.48 -13.99
C PRO A 286 17.93 -7.08 -12.64
N VAL A 287 18.93 -6.20 -12.67
CA VAL A 287 19.63 -5.69 -11.47
C VAL A 287 18.73 -4.80 -10.60
N SER A 288 17.64 -4.29 -11.17
CA SER A 288 16.69 -3.40 -10.52
C SER A 288 15.25 -3.81 -10.78
N ALA A 289 14.38 -3.40 -9.87
CA ALA A 289 12.94 -3.51 -10.03
C ALA A 289 12.28 -2.16 -10.34
N ASP A 290 13.07 -1.10 -10.52
CA ASP A 290 12.59 0.23 -10.93
C ASP A 290 12.05 0.17 -12.36
N PRO A 291 10.79 0.58 -12.60
CA PRO A 291 10.20 0.64 -13.94
C PRO A 291 11.04 1.42 -14.96
N GLN A 292 11.73 2.49 -14.56
CA GLN A 292 12.61 3.26 -15.46
C GLN A 292 13.75 2.39 -15.97
N VAL A 293 14.44 1.67 -15.08
CA VAL A 293 15.55 0.78 -15.45
C VAL A 293 15.04 -0.36 -16.34
N LEU A 294 13.88 -0.95 -16.01
CA LEU A 294 13.26 -1.99 -16.84
C LEU A 294 12.89 -1.48 -18.24
N SER A 295 12.37 -0.25 -18.34
CA SER A 295 12.06 0.38 -19.63
C SER A 295 13.30 0.65 -20.46
N LEU A 296 14.41 1.07 -19.83
CA LEU A 296 15.70 1.29 -20.49
C LEU A 296 16.27 -0.03 -21.03
N ILE A 297 16.21 -1.11 -20.23
CA ILE A 297 16.63 -2.44 -20.68
C ILE A 297 15.80 -2.89 -21.87
N ALA A 298 14.47 -2.80 -21.81
CA ALA A 298 13.60 -3.23 -22.91
C ALA A 298 13.87 -2.45 -24.22
N ARG A 299 14.06 -1.13 -24.11
CA ARG A 299 14.43 -0.27 -25.25
C ARG A 299 15.78 -0.68 -25.84
N ALA A 300 16.82 -0.79 -25.01
CA ALA A 300 18.16 -1.15 -25.45
C ALA A 300 18.20 -2.57 -26.05
N TRP A 301 17.51 -3.53 -25.43
CA TRP A 301 17.42 -4.91 -25.94
C TRP A 301 16.82 -4.97 -27.34
N THR A 302 15.77 -4.17 -27.58
CA THR A 302 15.14 -4.04 -28.89
C THR A 302 16.12 -3.45 -29.92
N ARG A 303 16.92 -2.43 -29.55
CA ARG A 303 17.94 -1.84 -30.43
C ARG A 303 19.12 -2.76 -30.72
N LEU A 304 19.39 -3.74 -29.85
CA LEU A 304 20.38 -4.79 -30.08
C LEU A 304 19.85 -5.92 -30.99
N GLU A 305 18.62 -5.81 -31.49
CA GLU A 305 17.93 -6.84 -32.28
C GLU A 305 18.02 -8.22 -31.61
N ALA A 306 17.93 -8.23 -30.28
CA ALA A 306 17.99 -9.43 -29.48
C ALA A 306 16.60 -10.12 -29.44
N PRO A 307 16.53 -11.42 -29.10
CA PRO A 307 15.26 -12.15 -29.12
C PRO A 307 14.20 -11.49 -28.22
N PRO A 308 13.00 -11.14 -28.76
CA PRO A 308 11.94 -10.54 -27.95
C PRO A 308 11.42 -11.46 -26.83
N ALA A 309 11.55 -12.78 -27.01
CA ALA A 309 11.14 -13.77 -26.00
C ALA A 309 11.86 -13.60 -24.66
N ASP A 310 13.09 -13.07 -24.67
CA ASP A 310 13.87 -12.84 -23.44
C ASP A 310 13.27 -11.69 -22.60
N LEU A 311 12.45 -10.82 -23.19
CA LEU A 311 11.77 -9.73 -22.49
C LEU A 311 10.53 -10.17 -21.70
N ALA A 312 10.11 -11.45 -21.81
CA ALA A 312 8.92 -11.95 -21.14
C ALA A 312 8.94 -11.70 -19.63
N GLN A 313 10.10 -11.88 -18.97
CA GLN A 313 10.20 -11.67 -17.53
C GLN A 313 10.07 -10.19 -17.11
N ILE A 314 10.47 -9.25 -17.98
CA ILE A 314 10.20 -7.84 -17.76
C ILE A 314 8.69 -7.58 -17.89
N ALA A 315 8.06 -8.13 -18.93
CA ALA A 315 6.62 -8.00 -19.13
C ALA A 315 5.83 -8.55 -17.94
N ASP A 316 6.14 -9.76 -17.47
CA ASP A 316 5.49 -10.38 -16.32
C ASP A 316 5.60 -9.52 -15.06
N ARG A 317 6.79 -8.93 -14.80
CA ARG A 317 7.02 -8.05 -13.65
C ARG A 317 6.18 -6.77 -13.71
N ILE A 318 5.98 -6.20 -14.89
CA ILE A 318 5.14 -4.99 -15.03
C ILE A 318 3.66 -5.36 -15.02
N HIS A 319 3.26 -6.46 -15.66
CA HIS A 319 1.87 -6.96 -15.63
C HIS A 319 1.41 -7.28 -14.21
N SER A 320 2.31 -7.78 -13.38
CA SER A 320 2.07 -7.91 -11.94
C SER A 320 1.65 -6.54 -11.38
N ARG A 321 2.38 -5.47 -11.64
CA ARG A 321 2.03 -4.13 -11.11
C ARG A 321 0.86 -3.42 -11.82
N GLN A 322 0.22 -4.07 -12.80
CA GLN A 322 -0.84 -3.48 -13.61
C GLN A 322 -2.18 -3.54 -12.87
N LEU A 323 -2.82 -2.39 -12.72
CA LEU A 323 -4.14 -2.24 -12.13
C LEU A 323 -5.23 -2.67 -13.15
N PRO A 324 -6.49 -2.90 -12.72
CA PRO A 324 -7.61 -3.19 -13.63
C PRO A 324 -7.84 -2.10 -14.70
N SER A 325 -7.42 -0.86 -14.41
CA SER A 325 -7.38 0.27 -15.33
C SER A 325 -6.40 0.11 -16.49
N GLY A 326 -5.44 -0.83 -16.40
CA GLY A 326 -4.31 -0.97 -17.31
C GLY A 326 -3.10 -0.10 -16.92
N LEU A 327 -3.25 0.82 -15.96
CA LEU A 327 -2.15 1.66 -15.44
C LEU A 327 -1.28 0.88 -14.45
N VAL A 328 -0.11 1.42 -14.13
CA VAL A 328 0.85 0.76 -13.21
C VAL A 328 0.84 1.45 -11.86
N SER A 329 0.78 0.66 -10.79
CA SER A 329 0.75 1.20 -9.42
C SER A 329 2.11 1.74 -8.97
N SER A 330 2.08 2.80 -8.17
CA SER A 330 3.27 3.40 -7.51
C SER A 330 3.87 2.57 -6.39
N VAL A 331 3.12 1.59 -5.88
CA VAL A 331 3.61 0.63 -4.90
C VAL A 331 3.87 -0.67 -5.64
N ARG A 332 5.02 -1.32 -5.39
CA ARG A 332 5.22 -2.72 -5.79
C ARG A 332 3.96 -3.47 -5.41
N GLN A 333 3.39 -4.16 -6.39
CA GLN A 333 2.26 -5.04 -6.19
C GLN A 333 2.44 -5.80 -4.88
N ARG A 334 1.42 -5.65 -4.04
CA ARG A 334 1.21 -6.19 -2.69
C ARG A 334 2.08 -7.43 -2.44
N GLN A 335 3.25 -7.26 -1.85
CA GLN A 335 3.84 -8.37 -1.10
C GLN A 335 3.11 -8.36 0.24
N GLY A 336 2.33 -9.39 0.50
CA GLY A 336 1.66 -9.47 1.78
C GLY A 336 2.68 -9.73 2.87
N SER A 337 2.28 -9.51 4.11
CA SER A 337 3.13 -9.83 5.26
C SER A 337 2.40 -10.77 6.20
N LEU A 338 3.16 -11.58 6.94
CA LEU A 338 2.58 -12.42 7.99
C LEU A 338 1.85 -11.60 9.04
N THR A 339 2.38 -10.41 9.39
CA THR A 339 1.75 -9.50 10.34
C THR A 339 0.39 -8.99 9.84
N SER A 340 0.32 -8.52 8.59
CA SER A 340 -0.93 -8.06 8.00
C SER A 340 -1.95 -9.19 7.82
N THR A 341 -1.48 -10.36 7.42
CA THR A 341 -2.28 -11.58 7.29
C THR A 341 -2.87 -12.01 8.62
N TYR A 342 -2.08 -11.96 9.69
CA TYR A 342 -2.54 -12.23 11.05
C TYR A 342 -3.64 -11.26 11.48
N GLU A 343 -3.49 -9.96 11.21
CA GLU A 343 -4.54 -8.98 11.49
C GLU A 343 -5.83 -9.23 10.71
N VAL A 344 -5.74 -9.63 9.43
CA VAL A 344 -6.91 -10.00 8.61
C VAL A 344 -7.60 -11.25 9.17
N ALA A 345 -6.84 -12.28 9.57
CA ALA A 345 -7.40 -13.47 10.18
C ALA A 345 -8.14 -13.15 11.48
N LYS A 346 -7.57 -12.29 12.35
CA LYS A 346 -8.24 -11.86 13.57
C LYS A 346 -9.48 -11.00 13.30
N LEU A 347 -9.45 -10.14 12.29
CA LEU A 347 -10.65 -9.38 11.87
C LEU A 347 -11.75 -10.32 11.37
N ARG A 348 -11.42 -11.36 10.59
CA ARG A 348 -12.40 -12.38 10.15
C ARG A 348 -13.07 -13.04 11.35
N LEU A 349 -12.30 -13.46 12.35
CA LEU A 349 -12.85 -14.05 13.57
C LEU A 349 -13.81 -13.11 14.31
N ILE A 350 -13.41 -11.86 14.52
CA ILE A 350 -14.25 -10.86 15.24
C ILE A 350 -15.52 -10.52 14.44
N ALA A 351 -15.43 -10.48 13.10
CA ALA A 351 -16.57 -10.21 12.22
C ALA A 351 -17.43 -11.46 11.92
N ALA A 352 -17.12 -12.61 12.55
CA ALA A 352 -17.76 -13.90 12.30
C ALA A 352 -17.76 -14.30 10.81
N LEU A 353 -16.65 -14.03 10.12
CA LEU A 353 -16.38 -14.47 8.74
C LEU A 353 -15.69 -15.85 8.74
N PRO A 354 -15.81 -16.62 7.64
CA PRO A 354 -15.11 -17.90 7.50
C PRO A 354 -13.59 -17.74 7.67
N SER A 355 -12.96 -18.58 8.49
CA SER A 355 -11.51 -18.60 8.71
C SER A 355 -10.76 -19.53 7.74
N SER A 356 -11.44 -20.57 7.24
CA SER A 356 -10.86 -21.52 6.28
C SER A 356 -10.54 -20.85 4.96
N ASP A 357 -9.29 -20.95 4.51
CA ASP A 357 -8.80 -20.27 3.31
C ASP A 357 -7.66 -21.09 2.70
N SER A 358 -7.99 -21.91 1.70
CA SER A 358 -7.02 -22.83 1.08
C SER A 358 -5.89 -22.10 0.37
N ARG A 359 -6.18 -20.96 -0.28
CA ARG A 359 -5.19 -20.14 -0.98
C ARG A 359 -4.19 -19.53 0.01
N LEU A 360 -4.67 -19.07 1.16
CA LEU A 360 -3.80 -18.61 2.22
C LEU A 360 -2.97 -19.76 2.81
N GLY A 361 -3.56 -20.94 2.99
CA GLY A 361 -2.84 -22.13 3.47
C GLY A 361 -1.68 -22.55 2.55
N GLU A 362 -1.88 -22.49 1.24
CA GLU A 362 -0.82 -22.73 0.23
C GLU A 362 0.31 -21.69 0.34
N ALA A 363 -0.04 -20.41 0.44
CA ALA A 363 0.91 -19.31 0.60
C ALA A 363 1.76 -19.46 1.87
N LEU A 364 1.13 -19.77 3.01
CA LEU A 364 1.81 -20.00 4.28
C LEU A 364 2.71 -21.24 4.22
N THR A 365 2.29 -22.29 3.52
CA THR A 365 3.11 -23.49 3.32
C THR A 365 4.38 -23.17 2.54
N ALA A 366 4.27 -22.36 1.47
CA ALA A 366 5.41 -21.90 0.68
C ALA A 366 6.40 -21.05 1.51
N LEU A 367 5.91 -20.29 2.50
CA LEU A 367 6.74 -19.48 3.40
C LEU A 367 7.49 -20.27 4.46
N ARG A 368 7.20 -21.55 4.67
CA ARG A 368 7.74 -22.33 5.79
C ARG A 368 9.26 -22.22 5.92
N ALA A 369 10.00 -22.37 4.81
CA ALA A 369 11.47 -22.34 4.85
C ALA A 369 12.01 -21.01 5.38
N ASN A 370 11.41 -19.88 4.96
CA ASN A 370 11.79 -18.54 5.37
C ASN A 370 11.46 -18.30 6.84
N VAL A 371 10.25 -18.68 7.27
CA VAL A 371 9.80 -18.56 8.67
C VAL A 371 10.67 -19.36 9.62
N MET A 372 11.06 -20.57 9.23
CA MET A 372 11.90 -21.44 10.06
C MET A 372 13.37 -20.99 10.11
N ALA A 373 13.83 -20.22 9.12
CA ALA A 373 15.17 -19.61 9.12
C ALA A 373 15.24 -18.38 10.04
N GLU A 374 14.16 -17.60 10.15
CA GLU A 374 14.11 -16.38 10.95
C GLU A 374 14.11 -16.68 12.46
N PRO A 375 15.02 -16.13 13.29
CA PRO A 375 15.09 -16.45 14.71
C PRO A 375 13.93 -15.92 15.58
N ASP A 376 13.03 -15.08 15.05
CA ASP A 376 11.93 -14.45 15.82
C ASP A 376 10.81 -15.44 16.22
N PRO A 377 10.62 -15.73 17.52
CA PRO A 377 9.55 -16.60 18.00
C PRO A 377 8.15 -16.04 17.74
N MET A 378 7.94 -14.71 17.73
CA MET A 378 6.63 -14.12 17.50
C MET A 378 6.17 -14.35 16.06
N LEU A 379 7.05 -14.14 15.08
CA LEU A 379 6.76 -14.38 13.67
C LEU A 379 6.42 -15.85 13.41
N ARG A 380 7.18 -16.77 14.00
CA ARG A 380 6.90 -18.23 13.92
C ARG A 380 5.58 -18.60 14.58
N GLY A 381 5.29 -18.03 15.75
CA GLY A 381 4.02 -18.23 16.45
C GLY A 381 2.83 -17.73 15.63
N ALA A 382 2.92 -16.54 15.05
CA ALA A 382 1.88 -15.98 14.18
C ALA A 382 1.66 -16.83 12.93
N TRP A 383 2.73 -17.32 12.30
CA TRP A 383 2.63 -18.27 11.18
C TRP A 383 1.93 -19.56 11.59
N LEU A 384 2.26 -20.14 12.75
CA LEU A 384 1.61 -21.36 13.23
C LEU A 384 0.12 -21.15 13.52
N VAL A 385 -0.26 -20.03 14.16
CA VAL A 385 -1.68 -19.68 14.37
C VAL A 385 -2.42 -19.58 13.03
N LEU A 386 -1.81 -18.94 12.04
CA LEU A 386 -2.40 -18.82 10.69
C LEU A 386 -2.54 -20.17 9.98
N MET A 387 -1.59 -21.09 10.15
CA MET A 387 -1.71 -22.46 9.63
C MET A 387 -2.88 -23.21 10.30
N ASP A 388 -3.01 -23.10 11.64
CA ASP A 388 -4.11 -23.70 12.41
C ASP A 388 -5.47 -23.08 12.02
N ASP A 389 -5.54 -21.77 11.76
CA ASP A 389 -6.76 -21.05 11.34
C ASP A 389 -7.23 -21.44 9.92
N THR A 390 -6.28 -21.69 9.02
CA THR A 390 -6.55 -22.10 7.62
C THR A 390 -6.80 -23.59 7.45
N GLY A 391 -6.47 -24.40 8.46
CA GLY A 391 -6.52 -25.87 8.39
C GLY A 391 -5.35 -26.48 7.60
N ALA A 392 -4.30 -25.71 7.34
CA ALA A 392 -3.13 -26.18 6.61
C ALA A 392 -2.25 -27.11 7.49
N HIS A 393 -1.60 -28.08 6.86
CA HIS A 393 -0.83 -29.09 7.60
C HIS A 393 0.51 -28.54 8.13
N VAL A 394 0.74 -28.71 9.43
CA VAL A 394 2.05 -28.49 10.08
C VAL A 394 2.51 -29.79 10.74
N SER A 395 3.80 -30.11 10.59
CA SER A 395 4.36 -31.32 11.22
C SER A 395 4.27 -31.23 12.76
N PRO A 396 4.01 -32.34 13.47
CA PRO A 396 3.97 -32.33 14.94
C PRO A 396 5.27 -31.84 15.59
N ALA A 397 6.41 -32.08 14.93
CA ALA A 397 7.71 -31.62 15.40
C ALA A 397 7.86 -30.09 15.30
N ASP A 398 7.49 -29.49 14.17
CA ASP A 398 7.53 -28.04 13.98
C ASP A 398 6.56 -27.34 14.95
N ARG A 399 5.33 -27.85 15.06
CA ARG A 399 4.31 -27.30 15.99
C ARG A 399 4.85 -27.24 17.41
N LYS A 400 5.39 -28.36 17.91
CA LYS A 400 5.98 -28.45 19.25
C LYS A 400 7.18 -27.52 19.43
N ALA A 401 8.06 -27.44 18.43
CA ALA A 401 9.24 -26.59 18.48
C ALA A 401 8.88 -25.10 18.53
N ILE A 402 7.96 -24.66 17.67
CA ILE A 402 7.47 -23.28 17.61
C ILE A 402 6.75 -22.91 18.90
N ALA A 403 5.77 -23.71 19.34
CA ALA A 403 5.04 -23.47 20.59
C ALA A 403 5.97 -23.36 21.81
N THR A 404 6.99 -24.23 21.89
CA THR A 404 8.02 -24.17 22.93
C THR A 404 8.84 -22.88 22.85
N ALA A 405 9.22 -22.44 21.64
CA ALA A 405 9.98 -21.21 21.43
C ALA A 405 9.17 -19.97 21.84
N VAL A 406 7.91 -19.87 21.42
CA VAL A 406 6.99 -18.78 21.80
C VAL A 406 6.85 -18.71 23.32
N ARG A 407 6.58 -19.84 23.97
CA ARG A 407 6.42 -19.91 25.43
C ARG A 407 7.69 -19.55 26.19
N THR A 408 8.85 -19.92 25.66
CA THR A 408 10.15 -19.63 26.29
C THR A 408 10.52 -18.15 26.15
N ALA A 409 10.18 -17.54 25.03
CA ALA A 409 10.49 -16.14 24.73
C ALA A 409 9.50 -15.14 25.36
N ALA A 410 8.31 -15.59 25.78
CA ALA A 410 7.33 -14.75 26.44
C ALA A 410 7.91 -14.06 27.69
N PRO A 411 7.85 -12.71 27.79
CA PRO A 411 8.36 -11.97 28.94
C PRO A 411 7.74 -12.45 30.26
N ARG A 412 8.58 -12.70 31.27
CA ARG A 412 8.15 -13.05 32.63
C ARG A 412 8.10 -11.84 33.57
N THR A 413 8.77 -10.76 33.20
CA THR A 413 8.72 -9.48 33.91
C THR A 413 8.06 -8.48 32.98
N VAL A 414 6.97 -7.87 33.43
CA VAL A 414 6.21 -6.90 32.63
C VAL A 414 6.46 -5.50 33.18
N GLU A 415 6.95 -4.65 32.28
CA GLU A 415 7.28 -3.24 32.47
C GLU A 415 6.49 -2.40 31.48
N ALA A 416 6.32 -1.11 31.76
CA ALA A 416 5.55 -0.21 30.89
C ALA A 416 6.05 -0.21 29.42
N HIS A 417 7.35 -0.41 29.19
CA HIS A 417 7.95 -0.40 27.86
C HIS A 417 7.81 -1.73 27.10
N ASN A 418 7.54 -2.85 27.79
CA ASN A 418 7.47 -4.19 27.17
C ASN A 418 6.07 -4.82 27.21
N VAL A 419 5.09 -4.16 27.84
CA VAL A 419 3.72 -4.68 27.99
C VAL A 419 3.02 -4.97 26.66
N ASP A 420 3.31 -4.22 25.60
CA ASP A 420 2.78 -4.50 24.25
C ASP A 420 3.34 -5.82 23.71
N VAL A 421 4.65 -6.04 23.86
CA VAL A 421 5.31 -7.29 23.47
C VAL A 421 4.74 -8.46 24.26
N TRP A 422 4.62 -8.32 25.58
CA TRP A 422 4.02 -9.34 26.43
C TRP A 422 2.58 -9.67 26.02
N ASN A 423 1.74 -8.66 25.73
CA ASN A 423 0.37 -8.87 25.29
C ASN A 423 0.28 -9.66 23.98
N ARG A 424 1.18 -9.41 23.03
CA ARG A 424 1.23 -10.16 21.77
C ARG A 424 1.64 -11.61 22.00
N TYR A 425 2.59 -11.89 22.89
CA TYR A 425 2.93 -13.26 23.29
C TYR A 425 1.76 -13.96 23.98
N THR A 426 1.05 -13.28 24.89
CA THR A 426 -0.15 -13.81 25.55
C THR A 426 -1.23 -14.17 24.52
N GLU A 427 -1.48 -13.30 23.53
CA GLU A 427 -2.45 -13.57 22.46
C GLU A 427 -2.06 -14.79 21.60
N LEU A 428 -0.78 -14.90 21.23
CA LEU A 428 -0.28 -16.04 20.47
C LEU A 428 -0.38 -17.34 21.26
N LEU A 429 0.03 -17.35 22.52
CA LEU A 429 -0.04 -18.54 23.38
C LEU A 429 -1.48 -19.01 23.55
N LEU A 430 -2.41 -18.10 23.80
CA LEU A 430 -3.84 -18.44 23.88
C LEU A 430 -4.39 -18.95 22.55
N SER A 431 -3.98 -18.36 21.42
CA SER A 431 -4.38 -18.84 20.09
C SER A 431 -3.81 -20.22 19.74
N LEU A 432 -2.72 -20.63 20.40
CA LEU A 432 -2.05 -21.92 20.24
C LEU A 432 -2.47 -22.94 21.31
N ASP A 433 -3.44 -22.61 22.16
CA ASP A 433 -3.85 -23.41 23.32
C ASP A 433 -2.69 -23.76 24.27
N GLU A 434 -1.70 -22.87 24.37
CA GLU A 434 -0.54 -23.00 25.25
C GLU A 434 -0.70 -22.17 26.54
N PRO A 435 -0.18 -22.66 27.68
CA PRO A 435 -0.27 -21.93 28.94
C PRO A 435 0.56 -20.64 28.90
N VAL A 436 -0.06 -19.53 29.27
CA VAL A 436 0.61 -18.24 29.46
C VAL A 436 1.44 -18.28 30.76
N PRO A 437 2.77 -18.02 30.72
CA PRO A 437 3.59 -17.99 31.91
C PRO A 437 3.10 -16.96 32.94
N SER A 438 3.19 -17.30 34.23
CA SER A 438 2.96 -16.34 35.31
C SER A 438 3.94 -15.17 35.22
N VAL A 439 3.44 -13.94 35.39
CA VAL A 439 4.26 -12.73 35.30
C VAL A 439 4.52 -12.06 36.64
N THR A 440 5.70 -11.46 36.77
CA THR A 440 6.04 -10.51 37.82
C THR A 440 5.87 -9.10 37.26
N LEU A 441 5.15 -8.25 38.00
CA LEU A 441 4.96 -6.84 37.66
C LEU A 441 5.97 -6.01 38.43
N THR A 442 6.58 -5.03 37.78
CA THR A 442 7.37 -3.99 38.45
C THR A 442 6.49 -2.81 38.84
N ASP A 443 6.96 -1.98 39.76
CA ASP A 443 6.27 -0.74 40.09
C ASP A 443 6.39 0.26 38.93
N TRP A 444 5.27 0.81 38.49
CA TRP A 444 5.18 1.76 37.37
C TRP A 444 4.72 3.12 37.90
N GLU A 445 5.30 4.21 37.39
CA GLU A 445 4.85 5.56 37.76
C GLU A 445 3.49 5.91 37.12
N PRO A 446 2.47 6.28 37.90
CA PRO A 446 1.09 6.43 37.41
C PRO A 446 0.83 7.57 36.41
N ASP A 447 1.68 8.59 36.34
CA ASP A 447 1.34 9.88 35.72
C ASP A 447 1.98 10.13 34.34
N SER A 448 2.73 9.18 33.77
CA SER A 448 3.28 9.36 32.42
C SER A 448 2.24 9.05 31.33
N ALA A 449 2.27 9.78 30.21
CA ALA A 449 1.39 9.49 29.06
C ALA A 449 1.62 8.07 28.49
N GLN A 450 2.85 7.57 28.60
CA GLN A 450 3.23 6.20 28.26
C GLN A 450 2.57 5.15 29.18
N PHE A 451 2.31 5.50 30.45
CA PHE A 451 1.68 4.62 31.43
C PHE A 451 0.19 4.35 31.14
N ARG A 452 -0.56 5.32 30.59
CA ARG A 452 -2.03 5.16 30.45
C ARG A 452 -2.45 4.08 29.45
N TYR A 453 -1.78 4.00 28.28
CA TYR A 453 -2.02 2.93 27.30
C TYR A 453 -1.36 1.61 27.72
N ALA A 454 -0.18 1.67 28.32
CA ALA A 454 0.47 0.49 28.90
C ALA A 454 -0.43 -0.18 29.97
N GLN A 455 -1.13 0.62 30.78
CA GLN A 455 -2.06 0.13 31.81
C GLN A 455 -3.27 -0.60 31.20
N THR A 456 -3.86 -0.10 30.11
CA THR A 456 -4.98 -0.77 29.44
C THR A 456 -4.55 -2.11 28.85
N LEU A 457 -3.38 -2.13 28.20
CA LEU A 457 -2.76 -3.35 27.71
C LEU A 457 -2.48 -4.34 28.86
N LEU A 458 -1.96 -3.88 30.00
CA LEU A 458 -1.71 -4.74 31.16
C LEU A 458 -2.99 -5.39 31.69
N ILE A 459 -4.07 -4.61 31.86
CA ILE A 459 -5.37 -5.12 32.32
C ILE A 459 -5.86 -6.23 31.38
N ASN A 460 -5.87 -5.96 30.07
CA ASN A 460 -6.37 -6.89 29.06
C ASN A 460 -5.51 -8.16 28.96
N GLY A 461 -4.19 -8.03 29.08
CA GLY A 461 -3.31 -9.20 29.09
C GLY A 461 -3.46 -10.04 30.35
N LEU A 462 -3.62 -9.41 31.53
CA LEU A 462 -3.80 -10.13 32.79
C LEU A 462 -5.15 -10.84 32.85
N ASP A 463 -6.21 -10.21 32.36
CA ASP A 463 -7.53 -10.84 32.24
C ASP A 463 -7.47 -12.08 31.35
N ARG A 464 -6.94 -11.93 30.12
CA ARG A 464 -6.73 -13.03 29.18
C ARG A 464 -5.88 -14.18 29.75
N ALA A 465 -4.89 -13.85 30.57
CA ALA A 465 -4.03 -14.82 31.23
C ALA A 465 -4.61 -15.42 32.54
N GLY A 466 -5.81 -15.01 32.96
CA GLY A 466 -6.43 -15.44 34.22
C GLY A 466 -5.69 -14.94 35.47
N GLN A 467 -5.00 -13.80 35.38
CA GLN A 467 -4.09 -13.24 36.37
C GLN A 467 -4.48 -11.82 36.83
N LEU A 468 -5.73 -11.39 36.63
CA LEU A 468 -6.21 -10.04 36.94
C LEU A 468 -6.02 -9.63 38.42
N ASP A 469 -5.97 -10.60 39.34
CA ASP A 469 -5.69 -10.37 40.77
C ASP A 469 -4.28 -9.88 41.07
N ARG A 470 -3.35 -9.97 40.09
CA ARG A 470 -1.99 -9.43 40.22
C ARG A 470 -1.90 -7.93 39.95
N LEU A 471 -2.95 -7.29 39.44
CA LEU A 471 -2.96 -5.88 39.08
C LEU A 471 -2.82 -5.00 40.36
N PRO A 472 -1.72 -4.26 40.55
CA PRO A 472 -1.43 -3.58 41.82
C PRO A 472 -2.41 -2.46 42.16
N ARG A 473 -2.92 -1.76 41.14
CA ARG A 473 -3.92 -0.69 41.28
C ARG A 473 -4.89 -0.74 40.11
N ARG A 474 -6.18 -0.89 40.43
CA ARG A 474 -7.25 -0.93 39.43
C ARG A 474 -7.76 0.49 39.17
N PRO A 475 -7.68 1.03 37.92
CA PRO A 475 -8.39 2.26 37.58
C PRO A 475 -9.91 2.02 37.65
N SER A 476 -10.68 3.10 37.77
CA SER A 476 -12.15 2.94 37.70
C SER A 476 -12.59 2.64 36.26
N PRO A 477 -13.65 1.85 36.03
CA PRO A 477 -14.14 1.60 34.67
C PRO A 477 -14.56 2.90 33.96
N THR A 478 -15.16 3.86 34.67
CA THR A 478 -15.53 5.17 34.14
C THR A 478 -14.32 5.98 33.65
N GLU A 479 -13.19 5.90 34.36
CA GLU A 479 -11.94 6.54 33.94
C GLU A 479 -11.43 5.95 32.61
N LEU A 480 -11.54 4.63 32.43
CA LEU A 480 -11.14 3.96 31.19
C LEU A 480 -12.07 4.30 30.01
N VAL A 481 -13.37 4.39 30.25
CA VAL A 481 -14.35 4.86 29.24
C VAL A 481 -14.04 6.30 28.82
N ALA A 482 -13.77 7.20 29.76
CA ALA A 482 -13.39 8.58 29.45
C ALA A 482 -12.10 8.66 28.61
N ARG A 483 -11.10 7.83 28.93
CA ARG A 483 -9.87 7.72 28.12
C ARG A 483 -10.17 7.22 26.70
N ALA A 484 -11.07 6.25 26.55
CA ALA A 484 -11.44 5.75 25.23
C ALA A 484 -12.09 6.82 24.36
N GLU A 485 -12.99 7.62 24.92
CA GLU A 485 -13.64 8.74 24.21
C GLU A 485 -12.64 9.81 23.80
N GLU A 486 -11.68 10.16 24.68
CA GLU A 486 -10.56 11.04 24.36
C GLU A 486 -9.78 10.52 23.13
N ARG A 487 -9.52 9.21 23.09
CA ARG A 487 -8.80 8.57 21.97
C ARG A 487 -9.62 8.50 20.68
N LEU A 488 -10.93 8.25 20.75
CA LEU A 488 -11.78 8.35 19.56
C LEU A 488 -11.88 9.78 19.03
N ALA A 489 -11.81 10.80 19.90
CA ALA A 489 -11.86 12.20 19.51
C ALA A 489 -10.56 12.70 18.84
N GLY A 490 -9.39 12.35 19.38
CA GLY A 490 -8.11 12.92 18.93
C GLY A 490 -6.92 11.95 18.79
N GLY A 491 -7.08 10.69 19.21
CA GLY A 491 -6.07 9.64 19.14
C GLY A 491 -6.43 8.52 18.16
N THR A 492 -6.03 7.29 18.51
CA THR A 492 -6.24 6.10 17.69
C THR A 492 -7.46 5.28 18.11
N VAL A 493 -8.11 4.62 17.16
CA VAL A 493 -9.22 3.68 17.44
C VAL A 493 -8.71 2.46 18.21
N ARG A 494 -7.47 2.01 17.96
CA ARG A 494 -6.84 0.91 18.72
C ARG A 494 -6.71 1.22 20.21
N GLU A 495 -6.16 2.38 20.57
CA GLU A 495 -6.04 2.77 21.98
C GLU A 495 -7.42 2.86 22.66
N ALA A 496 -8.43 3.36 21.94
CA ALA A 496 -9.80 3.39 22.44
C ALA A 496 -10.37 1.99 22.68
N ALA A 497 -10.18 1.06 21.74
CA ALA A 497 -10.64 -0.32 21.86
C ALA A 497 -10.00 -1.03 23.06
N GLU A 498 -8.69 -0.86 23.28
CA GLU A 498 -8.00 -1.42 24.44
C GLU A 498 -8.51 -0.83 25.76
N ALA A 499 -8.79 0.47 25.81
CA ALA A 499 -9.36 1.13 26.98
C ALA A 499 -10.78 0.67 27.31
N LEU A 500 -11.66 0.55 26.31
CA LEU A 500 -13.03 0.05 26.51
C LEU A 500 -13.05 -1.41 26.93
N HIS A 501 -12.20 -2.26 26.34
CA HIS A 501 -12.09 -3.65 26.75
C HIS A 501 -11.63 -3.77 28.22
N ALA A 502 -10.62 -2.98 28.62
CA ALA A 502 -10.16 -2.93 30.00
C ALA A 502 -11.25 -2.42 30.96
N ALA A 503 -12.11 -1.49 30.52
CA ALA A 503 -13.26 -1.05 31.31
C ALA A 503 -14.26 -2.20 31.51
N GLY A 504 -14.56 -2.96 30.45
CA GLY A 504 -15.44 -4.13 30.50
C GLY A 504 -14.94 -5.21 31.46
N VAL A 505 -13.65 -5.53 31.38
CA VAL A 505 -12.95 -6.45 32.31
C VAL A 505 -13.12 -6.01 33.77
N LEU A 506 -13.08 -4.70 34.03
CA LEU A 506 -13.23 -4.14 35.37
C LEU A 506 -14.69 -3.88 35.78
N GLY A 507 -15.66 -4.36 35.00
CA GLY A 507 -17.09 -4.36 35.35
C GLY A 507 -17.92 -3.23 34.75
N TRP A 508 -17.42 -2.49 33.75
CA TRP A 508 -18.26 -1.60 32.97
C TRP A 508 -19.18 -2.42 32.04
N ASN A 509 -20.47 -2.14 32.11
CA ASN A 509 -21.46 -2.64 31.16
C ASN A 509 -22.03 -1.43 30.39
N PRO A 510 -21.93 -1.41 29.06
CA PRO A 510 -22.37 -0.27 28.26
C PRO A 510 -23.89 -0.07 28.40
N THR A 511 -24.28 1.15 28.72
CA THR A 511 -25.69 1.57 28.62
C THR A 511 -26.04 1.89 27.16
N PRO A 512 -27.34 1.94 26.78
CA PRO A 512 -27.72 2.41 25.45
C PRO A 512 -27.18 3.81 25.11
N GLU A 513 -27.07 4.69 26.10
CA GLU A 513 -26.50 6.03 25.95
C GLU A 513 -24.98 5.98 25.69
N ASP A 514 -24.25 5.09 26.37
CA ASP A 514 -22.84 4.85 26.09
C ASP A 514 -22.63 4.32 24.67
N ALA A 515 -23.47 3.35 24.25
CA ALA A 515 -23.39 2.75 22.93
C ALA A 515 -23.64 3.80 21.84
N GLU A 516 -24.66 4.65 21.97
CA GLU A 516 -24.93 5.73 21.02
C GLU A 516 -23.77 6.73 20.95
N ARG A 517 -23.27 7.19 22.10
CA ARG A 517 -22.19 8.17 22.20
C ARG A 517 -20.87 7.67 21.61
N ILE A 518 -20.45 6.45 21.96
CA ILE A 518 -19.20 5.85 21.48
C ILE A 518 -19.30 5.52 19.99
N THR A 519 -20.44 5.00 19.53
CA THR A 519 -20.69 4.72 18.10
C THR A 519 -20.61 6.02 17.28
N ALA A 520 -21.21 7.11 17.75
CA ALA A 520 -21.15 8.39 17.06
C ALA A 520 -19.72 8.94 16.91
N LEU A 521 -18.84 8.66 17.86
CA LEU A 521 -17.42 9.01 17.76
C LEU A 521 -16.69 8.09 16.77
N LEU A 522 -16.97 6.79 16.80
CA LEU A 522 -16.36 5.79 15.93
C LEU A 522 -16.74 5.98 14.45
N GLU A 523 -18.01 6.30 14.15
CA GLU A 523 -18.49 6.48 12.78
C GLU A 523 -17.84 7.66 12.06
N LYS A 524 -17.27 8.64 12.79
CA LYS A 524 -16.44 9.70 12.18
C LYS A 524 -15.15 9.17 11.53
N ARG A 525 -14.73 7.95 11.91
CA ARG A 525 -13.56 7.26 11.37
C ARG A 525 -13.90 6.38 10.17
N ARG A 526 -15.19 6.19 9.88
CA ARG A 526 -15.71 5.50 8.70
C ARG A 526 -15.67 6.44 7.47
N ASN A 527 -15.68 5.86 6.27
CA ASN A 527 -15.73 6.52 4.94
C ASN A 527 -14.38 6.83 4.28
N CYS A 528 -13.57 5.80 4.00
CA CYS A 528 -12.51 5.93 3.01
C CYS A 528 -13.04 5.64 1.59
N PRO A 529 -12.63 6.42 0.57
CA PRO A 529 -12.94 6.13 -0.83
C PRO A 529 -12.52 4.69 -1.16
N GLY A 530 -13.46 3.89 -1.72
CA GLY A 530 -13.20 2.50 -2.09
C GLY A 530 -13.20 1.47 -0.95
N ALA A 531 -13.17 1.88 0.33
CA ALA A 531 -13.08 0.98 1.49
C ALA A 531 -14.14 1.30 2.55
N SER A 532 -15.41 1.30 2.15
CA SER A 532 -16.55 1.72 2.99
C SER A 532 -16.86 0.83 4.21
N ALA A 533 -16.35 -0.41 4.26
CA ALA A 533 -16.43 -1.25 5.45
C ALA A 533 -15.27 -1.05 6.44
N PHE A 534 -14.28 -0.23 6.08
CA PHE A 534 -13.07 -0.01 6.87
C PHE A 534 -13.11 1.30 7.66
N TYR A 535 -12.28 1.33 8.70
CA TYR A 535 -12.07 2.49 9.57
C TYR A 535 -10.62 2.95 9.50
N ARG A 536 -10.44 4.28 9.59
CA ARG A 536 -9.14 4.91 9.84
C ARG A 536 -8.75 4.72 11.29
N ASP A 537 -7.47 4.44 11.57
CA ASP A 537 -7.00 4.31 12.95
C ASP A 537 -6.92 5.70 13.61
N SER A 538 -6.36 6.70 12.93
CA SER A 538 -6.28 8.10 13.36
C SER A 538 -7.12 9.03 12.48
N ALA A 539 -7.55 10.18 13.03
CA ALA A 539 -8.22 11.22 12.26
C ALA A 539 -7.27 11.91 11.27
N LYS A 540 -5.95 11.75 11.49
CA LYS A 540 -4.88 12.22 10.62
C LYS A 540 -4.51 11.22 9.53
N ASP A 541 -5.03 9.99 9.58
CA ASP A 541 -4.72 9.00 8.56
C ASP A 541 -5.53 9.31 7.30
N ASP A 542 -4.83 9.29 6.17
CA ASP A 542 -5.44 9.46 4.86
C ASP A 542 -5.99 8.13 4.32
N GLU A 543 -5.69 7.02 5.01
CA GLU A 543 -5.95 5.65 4.60
C GLU A 543 -6.78 4.86 5.63
N CYS A 544 -7.59 3.93 5.12
CA CYS A 544 -8.29 2.95 5.94
C CYS A 544 -7.49 1.64 6.01
N GLY A 545 -7.42 1.05 7.20
CA GLY A 545 -6.58 -0.11 7.46
C GLY A 545 -7.26 -1.21 8.25
N VAL A 546 -6.74 -2.42 8.11
CA VAL A 546 -7.16 -3.60 8.88
C VAL A 546 -7.04 -3.35 10.39
N PRO A 547 -5.95 -2.74 10.93
CA PRO A 547 -5.83 -2.56 12.38
C PRO A 547 -6.91 -1.65 12.99
N GLY A 548 -7.21 -0.51 12.33
CA GLY A 548 -8.28 0.39 12.76
C GLY A 548 -9.66 -0.25 12.64
N THR A 549 -9.88 -1.01 11.57
CA THR A 549 -11.13 -1.75 11.35
C THR A 549 -11.34 -2.85 12.38
N ARG A 550 -10.31 -3.65 12.69
CA ARG A 550 -10.36 -4.67 13.76
C ARG A 550 -10.71 -4.04 15.11
N ALA A 551 -10.08 -2.91 15.44
CA ALA A 551 -10.39 -2.19 16.67
C ALA A 551 -11.83 -1.69 16.70
N ALA A 552 -12.34 -1.13 15.59
CA ALA A 552 -13.73 -0.70 15.47
C ALA A 552 -14.73 -1.85 15.68
N TYR A 553 -14.50 -3.01 15.06
CA TYR A 553 -15.36 -4.18 15.24
C TYR A 553 -15.32 -4.74 16.68
N ARG A 554 -14.17 -4.66 17.38
CA ARG A 554 -14.11 -5.00 18.82
C ARG A 554 -14.94 -4.06 19.67
N ILE A 555 -14.96 -2.77 19.34
CA ILE A 555 -15.80 -1.78 20.02
C ILE A 555 -17.28 -2.11 19.79
N HIS A 556 -17.69 -2.32 18.53
CA HIS A 556 -19.08 -2.70 18.21
C HIS A 556 -19.51 -3.95 18.96
N ALA A 557 -18.72 -5.03 18.93
CA ALA A 557 -19.02 -6.26 19.65
C ALA A 557 -19.21 -6.02 21.16
N LEU A 558 -18.33 -5.23 21.78
CA LEU A 558 -18.44 -4.89 23.19
C LEU A 558 -19.71 -4.09 23.51
N LEU A 559 -20.07 -3.10 22.68
CA LEU A 559 -21.26 -2.27 22.86
C LEU A 559 -22.56 -3.07 22.68
N GLU A 560 -22.55 -4.10 21.83
CA GLU A 560 -23.67 -5.01 21.60
C GLU A 560 -23.77 -6.12 22.67
N GLY A 561 -22.83 -6.18 23.62
CA GLY A 561 -22.77 -7.23 24.64
C GLY A 561 -22.26 -8.58 24.12
N ALA A 562 -21.67 -8.61 22.92
CA ALA A 562 -21.01 -9.77 22.36
C ALA A 562 -19.56 -9.84 22.89
N VAL A 563 -19.25 -10.89 23.65
CA VAL A 563 -17.86 -11.18 24.03
C VAL A 563 -17.18 -11.86 22.84
N PRO A 564 -16.10 -11.32 22.27
CA PRO A 564 -15.36 -12.03 21.23
C PRO A 564 -14.84 -13.35 21.78
N ALA A 565 -15.18 -14.47 21.15
CA ALA A 565 -14.67 -15.78 21.53
C ALA A 565 -13.16 -15.82 21.27
N ILE A 566 -12.34 -15.72 22.33
CA ILE A 566 -10.89 -15.99 22.27
C ILE A 566 -10.59 -17.42 22.73
N SER A 567 -11.55 -18.15 23.29
CA SER A 567 -11.37 -19.55 23.70
C SER A 567 -12.05 -20.52 22.73
N ARG A 568 -11.26 -21.20 21.90
CA ARG A 568 -11.59 -22.59 21.57
C ARG A 568 -11.34 -23.35 22.89
N THR A 569 -12.42 -23.69 23.60
CA THR A 569 -12.30 -24.52 24.81
C THR A 569 -12.23 -25.98 24.34
N PRO A 570 -11.56 -26.87 25.10
CA PRO A 570 -10.93 -28.11 24.61
C PRO A 570 -11.88 -29.19 24.12
#